data_AF-A0ABD2VWZ4-F1
#
_entry.id   AF-A0ABD2VWZ4-F1
#
_cell.length_a   1.000
_cell.length_b   1.000
_cell.length_c   1.000
_cell.angle_alpha   90.00
_cell.angle_beta   90.00
_cell.angle_gamma   90.00
#
_symmetry.space_group_name_H-M   'P 1'
#
loop_
_entity.id
_entity.type
_entity.pdbx_description
1 polymer ?
#
loop_
_entity_poly.entity_id
_entity_poly.type
_entity_poly.pdbx_seq_one_letter_code
_entity_poly.pdbx_strand_id
1 'polypeptide(L)'
;MWKNKKTKDNLVDVNVKEQINFWVEVLKPVVDVIPMLSSCTLALRGHDERKMNESDVHNRGNFLSVIELLAKYNGVLYSVLNPENKRITYLSPETQNELISFLSFHIKKTIIKDIQESKYFTIILDTTQDISKKDQLSVIIRFVNIDSDSNNNFRTFIVQECF
;
A
#
# COMPACT_ATOMS: atom_id res chain seq x y z
N MET A 1 -27.51 45.64 3.03
CA MET A 1 -26.23 45.09 2.54
C MET A 1 -25.98 43.70 3.15
N TRP A 2 -26.40 42.61 2.49
CA TRP A 2 -26.16 41.22 2.94
C TRP A 2 -25.85 40.32 1.73
N LYS A 3 -24.67 40.49 1.11
CA LYS A 3 -24.19 39.66 -0.02
C LYS A 3 -22.79 39.07 0.19
N ASN A 4 -22.41 38.67 1.41
CA ASN A 4 -21.04 38.18 1.69
C ASN A 4 -20.91 36.82 2.41
N LYS A 5 -21.99 36.05 2.61
CA LYS A 5 -21.88 34.69 3.20
C LYS A 5 -21.47 33.63 2.16
N LYS A 6 -22.17 33.56 1.02
CA LYS A 6 -21.87 32.58 -0.06
C LYS A 6 -20.42 32.63 -0.56
N THR A 7 -19.81 33.81 -0.60
CA THR A 7 -18.43 33.97 -1.10
C THR A 7 -17.39 33.44 -0.13
N LYS A 8 -17.62 33.52 1.19
CA LYS A 8 -16.68 32.99 2.19
C LYS A 8 -16.77 31.48 2.31
N ASP A 9 -17.99 30.93 2.26
CA ASP A 9 -18.21 29.48 2.29
C ASP A 9 -17.55 28.82 1.07
N ASN A 10 -17.72 29.41 -0.12
CA ASN A 10 -17.06 28.94 -1.35
C ASN A 10 -15.53 29.01 -1.29
N LEU A 11 -14.93 30.02 -0.66
CA LEU A 11 -13.47 30.15 -0.53
C LEU A 11 -12.90 29.13 0.46
N VAL A 12 -13.61 28.85 1.55
CA VAL A 12 -13.23 27.80 2.49
C VAL A 12 -13.29 26.43 1.81
N ASP A 13 -14.34 26.16 1.04
CA ASP A 13 -14.49 24.90 0.29
C ASP A 13 -13.40 24.71 -0.76
N VAL A 14 -12.96 25.78 -1.43
CA VAL A 14 -11.85 25.74 -2.40
C VAL A 14 -10.53 25.42 -1.70
N ASN A 15 -10.22 26.09 -0.58
CA ASN A 15 -8.98 25.84 0.17
C ASN A 15 -8.93 24.41 0.74
N VAL A 16 -10.05 23.89 1.25
CA VAL A 16 -10.14 22.50 1.71
C VAL A 16 -9.87 21.51 0.57
N LYS A 17 -10.43 21.75 -0.62
CA LYS A 17 -10.17 20.90 -1.79
C LYS A 17 -8.71 20.93 -2.23
N GLU A 18 -8.08 22.10 -2.22
CA GLU A 18 -6.66 22.25 -2.53
C GLU A 18 -5.79 21.45 -1.55
N GLN A 19 -6.10 21.51 -0.25
CA GLN A 19 -5.40 20.71 0.76
C GLN A 19 -5.61 19.20 0.60
N ILE A 20 -6.84 18.76 0.28
CA ILE A 20 -7.13 17.36 0.00
C ILE A 20 -6.32 16.89 -1.21
N ASN A 21 -6.34 17.65 -2.31
CA ASN A 21 -5.60 17.30 -3.52
C ASN A 21 -4.10 17.23 -3.26
N PHE A 22 -3.56 18.20 -2.51
CA PHE A 22 -2.16 18.19 -2.08
C PHE A 22 -1.80 16.88 -1.36
N TRP A 23 -2.55 16.50 -0.31
CA TRP A 23 -2.24 15.29 0.44
C TRP A 23 -2.52 14.01 -0.34
N VAL A 24 -3.50 13.99 -1.24
CA VAL A 24 -3.71 12.86 -2.17
C VAL A 24 -2.50 12.68 -3.08
N GLU A 25 -1.91 13.77 -3.59
CA GLU A 25 -0.70 13.71 -4.40
C GLU A 25 0.54 13.25 -3.63
N VAL A 26 0.62 13.58 -2.34
CA VAL A 26 1.70 13.08 -1.44
C VAL A 26 1.49 11.61 -1.09
N LEU A 27 0.26 11.19 -0.76
CA LEU A 27 -0.01 9.84 -0.26
C LEU A 27 -0.01 8.77 -1.35
N LYS A 28 -0.36 9.12 -2.60
CA LYS A 28 -0.30 8.19 -3.74
C LYS A 28 1.06 7.47 -3.83
N PRO A 29 2.20 8.16 -4.00
CA PRO A 29 3.49 7.48 -4.07
C PRO A 29 3.86 6.76 -2.76
N VAL A 30 3.47 7.28 -1.60
CA VAL A 30 3.71 6.63 -0.29
C VAL A 30 3.01 5.27 -0.22
N VAL A 31 1.76 5.18 -0.69
CA VAL A 31 0.99 3.94 -0.72
C VAL A 31 1.48 3.01 -1.83
N ASP A 32 1.76 3.52 -3.03
CA ASP A 32 2.12 2.70 -4.21
C ASP A 32 3.48 1.99 -4.06
N VAL A 33 4.41 2.57 -3.31
CA VAL A 33 5.74 1.96 -3.08
C VAL A 33 5.65 0.68 -2.25
N ILE A 34 4.68 0.58 -1.33
CA ILE A 34 4.52 -0.61 -0.46
C ILE A 34 4.22 -1.89 -1.27
N PRO A 35 3.16 -1.95 -2.11
CA PRO A 35 2.89 -3.13 -2.92
C PRO A 35 3.94 -3.34 -4.01
N MET A 36 4.58 -2.29 -4.53
CA MET A 36 5.69 -2.42 -5.49
C MET A 36 6.87 -3.17 -4.86
N LEU A 37 7.33 -2.77 -3.66
CA LEU A 37 8.41 -3.46 -2.98
C LEU A 37 8.01 -4.89 -2.60
N SER A 38 6.77 -5.08 -2.15
CA SER A 38 6.24 -6.38 -1.77
C SER A 38 6.17 -7.36 -2.95
N SER A 39 5.73 -6.91 -4.13
CA SER A 39 5.66 -7.75 -5.34
C SER A 39 7.05 -8.12 -5.88
N CYS A 40 8.05 -7.27 -5.63
CA CYS A 40 9.45 -7.56 -5.93
C CYS A 40 10.19 -8.33 -4.82
N THR A 41 9.51 -8.74 -3.75
CA THR A 41 10.13 -9.39 -2.56
C THR A 41 11.25 -8.56 -1.91
N LEU A 42 11.19 -7.24 -2.05
CA LEU A 42 12.17 -6.31 -1.49
C LEU A 42 11.80 -5.91 -0.07
N ALA A 43 12.78 -5.90 0.83
CA ALA A 43 12.58 -5.37 2.17
C ALA A 43 12.19 -3.89 2.11
N LEU A 44 11.16 -3.48 2.85
CA LEU A 44 10.77 -2.07 2.90
C LEU A 44 11.77 -1.25 3.73
N ARG A 45 12.17 -1.80 4.87
CA ARG A 45 12.93 -1.11 5.91
C ARG A 45 14.43 -1.34 5.82
N GLY A 46 15.18 -0.36 6.30
CA GLY A 46 16.62 -0.45 6.49
C GLY A 46 16.97 -1.01 7.86
N HIS A 47 18.27 -1.25 8.08
CA HIS A 47 18.78 -1.51 9.43
C HIS A 47 18.64 -0.27 10.32
N ASP A 48 18.70 0.93 9.71
CA ASP A 48 18.68 2.20 10.43
C ASP A 48 17.92 3.27 9.61
N GLU A 49 16.79 3.74 10.14
CA GLU A 49 15.92 4.74 9.49
C GLU A 49 16.05 6.15 10.12
N ARG A 50 17.15 6.42 10.85
CA ARG A 50 17.42 7.74 11.44
C ARG A 50 17.62 8.83 10.38
N LYS A 51 17.51 10.10 10.79
CA LYS A 51 17.55 11.26 9.89
C LYS A 51 18.93 11.44 9.25
N MET A 52 18.96 12.00 8.03
CA MET A 52 20.18 12.23 7.23
C MET A 52 21.27 13.05 7.91
N ASN A 53 20.95 13.80 8.96
CA ASN A 53 21.90 14.70 9.63
C ASN A 53 22.81 13.95 10.62
N GLU A 54 22.60 12.64 10.80
CA GLU A 54 23.49 11.77 11.58
C GLU A 54 24.53 11.17 10.63
N SER A 55 25.80 11.43 10.89
CA SER A 55 26.96 11.27 10.01
C SER A 55 27.26 9.85 9.50
N ASP A 56 26.42 8.85 9.77
CA ASP A 56 26.73 7.43 9.53
C ASP A 56 25.57 6.61 8.92
N VAL A 57 24.48 7.23 8.47
CA VAL A 57 23.32 6.49 7.97
C VAL A 57 23.49 6.12 6.48
N HIS A 58 24.00 4.91 6.21
CA HIS A 58 24.23 4.42 4.84
C HIS A 58 23.05 3.65 4.21
N ASN A 59 22.04 3.23 4.99
CA ASN A 59 20.91 2.46 4.45
C ASN A 59 19.62 2.59 5.28
N ARG A 60 18.72 3.47 4.82
CA ARG A 60 17.39 3.72 5.42
C ARG A 60 16.27 2.86 4.85
N GLY A 61 16.62 1.83 4.08
CA GLY A 61 15.64 0.93 3.48
C GLY A 61 15.16 1.37 2.10
N ASN A 62 14.60 0.41 1.38
CA ASN A 62 14.16 0.62 0.01
C ASN A 62 12.96 1.58 -0.05
N PHE A 63 12.09 1.57 0.95
CA PHE A 63 10.92 2.48 1.00
C PHE A 63 11.35 3.95 0.95
N LEU A 64 12.19 4.38 1.89
CA LEU A 64 12.66 5.77 1.94
C LEU A 64 13.50 6.13 0.72
N SER A 65 14.32 5.20 0.22
CA SER A 65 15.15 5.43 -0.97
C SER A 65 14.31 5.68 -2.23
N VAL A 66 13.21 4.93 -2.41
CA VAL A 66 12.30 5.11 -3.54
C VAL A 66 11.51 6.41 -3.40
N ILE A 67 11.04 6.75 -2.19
CA ILE A 67 10.34 8.02 -1.96
C ILE A 67 11.23 9.23 -2.25
N GLU A 68 12.50 9.19 -1.85
CA GLU A 68 13.47 10.23 -2.18
C GLU A 68 13.73 10.33 -3.68
N LEU A 69 13.79 9.19 -4.39
CA LEU A 69 13.90 9.18 -5.84
C LEU A 69 12.68 9.84 -6.50
N LEU A 70 11.47 9.48 -6.06
CA LEU A 70 10.22 10.04 -6.60
C LEU A 70 10.12 11.55 -6.33
N ALA A 71 10.58 12.01 -5.17
CA ALA A 71 10.59 13.42 -4.83
C ALA A 71 11.48 14.27 -5.76
N LYS A 72 12.53 13.69 -6.37
CA LYS A 72 13.33 14.41 -7.39
C LYS A 72 12.51 14.80 -8.62
N TYR A 73 11.43 14.08 -8.89
CA TYR A 73 10.56 14.30 -10.06
C TYR A 73 9.17 14.85 -9.69
N ASN A 74 8.86 14.96 -8.40
CA ASN A 74 7.57 15.43 -7.89
C ASN A 74 7.79 16.57 -6.88
N GLY A 75 7.53 17.81 -7.32
CA GLY A 75 7.71 19.00 -6.48
C GLY A 75 6.81 19.04 -5.23
N VAL A 76 5.62 18.43 -5.29
CA VAL A 76 4.70 18.34 -4.16
C VAL A 76 5.28 17.40 -3.09
N LEU A 77 5.73 16.21 -3.50
CA LEU A 77 6.39 15.26 -2.60
C LEU A 77 7.70 15.83 -2.04
N TYR A 78 8.49 16.51 -2.87
CA TYR A 78 9.72 17.20 -2.44
C TYR A 78 9.46 18.24 -1.34
N SER A 79 8.37 19.00 -1.46
CA SER A 79 8.00 20.02 -0.47
C SER A 79 7.79 19.44 0.93
N VAL A 80 7.30 18.20 1.02
CA VAL A 80 7.04 17.49 2.29
C VAL A 80 8.31 16.88 2.89
N LEU A 81 9.30 16.54 2.05
CA LEU A 81 10.59 16.02 2.51
C LEU A 81 11.52 17.11 3.06
N ASN A 82 11.26 18.38 2.75
CA ASN A 82 12.13 19.49 3.13
C ASN A 82 12.11 19.71 4.66
N PRO A 83 13.27 19.68 5.36
CA PRO A 83 13.35 19.83 6.82
C PRO A 83 12.76 21.12 7.38
N GLU A 84 12.71 22.17 6.56
CA GLU A 84 12.12 23.48 6.89
C GLU A 84 10.59 23.40 7.07
N ASN A 85 9.93 22.44 6.38
CA ASN A 85 8.50 22.21 6.45
C ASN A 85 8.18 21.18 7.56
N LYS A 86 7.95 21.67 8.78
CA LYS A 86 7.64 20.81 9.93
C LYS A 86 6.20 20.26 9.87
N ARG A 87 6.04 18.92 9.78
CA ARG A 87 5.63 18.00 10.89
C ARG A 87 5.08 16.66 10.40
N ILE A 88 4.51 16.58 9.21
CA ILE A 88 3.77 15.39 8.74
C ILE A 88 4.37 14.92 7.41
N THR A 89 5.04 13.77 7.42
CA THR A 89 5.63 13.18 6.21
C THR A 89 4.95 11.88 5.80
N TYR A 90 4.23 11.20 6.70
CA TYR A 90 3.70 9.83 6.51
C TYR A 90 4.77 8.76 6.21
N LEU A 91 6.05 9.07 6.48
CA LEU A 91 7.17 8.20 6.16
C LEU A 91 7.71 7.45 7.40
N SER A 92 7.14 7.68 8.57
CA SER A 92 7.64 7.06 9.80
C SER A 92 7.43 5.55 9.78
N PRO A 93 8.26 4.80 10.51
CA PRO A 93 8.03 3.40 10.81
C PRO A 93 6.57 3.06 11.14
N GLU A 94 5.94 3.83 12.01
CA GLU A 94 4.60 3.57 12.52
C GLU A 94 3.57 3.72 11.40
N THR A 95 3.67 4.79 10.62
CA THR A 95 2.79 5.02 9.48
C THR A 95 2.96 3.94 8.41
N GLN A 96 4.18 3.52 8.11
CA GLN A 96 4.42 2.42 7.17
C GLN A 96 3.72 1.14 7.63
N ASN A 97 3.80 0.78 8.92
CA ASN A 97 3.14 -0.40 9.46
C ASN A 97 1.61 -0.30 9.40
N GLU A 98 1.06 0.89 9.64
CA GLU A 98 -0.37 1.15 9.51
C GLU A 98 -0.84 0.94 8.06
N LEU A 99 -0.11 1.52 7.09
CA LEU A 99 -0.41 1.37 5.66
C LEU A 99 -0.28 -0.08 5.20
N ILE A 100 0.76 -0.81 5.63
CA ILE A 100 0.92 -2.24 5.35
C ILE A 100 -0.27 -3.02 5.90
N SER A 101 -0.69 -2.73 7.14
CA SER A 101 -1.82 -3.41 7.78
C SER A 101 -3.13 -3.12 7.05
N PHE A 102 -3.35 -1.87 6.66
CA PHE A 102 -4.51 -1.44 5.89
C PHE A 102 -4.59 -2.11 4.51
N LEU A 103 -3.47 -2.11 3.76
CA LEU A 103 -3.38 -2.78 2.47
C LEU A 103 -3.59 -4.29 2.61
N SER A 104 -2.92 -4.93 3.57
CA SER A 104 -3.10 -6.35 3.87
C SER A 104 -4.57 -6.68 4.20
N PHE A 105 -5.24 -5.85 5.00
CA PHE A 105 -6.66 -6.04 5.32
C PHE A 105 -7.53 -6.03 4.06
N HIS A 106 -7.36 -5.03 3.20
CA HIS A 106 -8.15 -4.90 1.97
C HIS A 106 -7.85 -6.01 0.97
N ILE A 107 -6.57 -6.38 0.78
CA ILE A 107 -6.17 -7.50 -0.08
C ILE A 107 -6.79 -8.81 0.41
N LYS A 108 -6.66 -9.12 1.71
CA LYS A 108 -7.27 -10.32 2.31
C LYS A 108 -8.78 -10.32 2.15
N LYS A 109 -9.44 -9.18 2.39
CA LYS A 109 -10.89 -9.06 2.23
C LYS A 109 -11.33 -9.36 0.79
N THR A 110 -10.59 -8.86 -0.21
CA THR A 110 -10.85 -9.15 -1.62
C THR A 110 -10.67 -10.63 -1.92
N ILE A 111 -9.53 -11.23 -1.51
CA ILE A 111 -9.26 -12.66 -1.72
C ILE A 111 -10.35 -13.54 -1.07
N ILE A 112 -10.74 -13.24 0.17
CA ILE A 112 -11.81 -13.99 0.86
C ILE A 112 -13.13 -13.88 0.10
N LYS A 113 -13.47 -12.68 -0.40
CA LYS A 113 -14.67 -12.47 -1.21
C LYS A 113 -14.62 -13.32 -2.48
N ASP A 114 -13.49 -13.31 -3.20
CA ASP A 114 -13.33 -14.08 -4.44
C ASP A 114 -13.45 -15.60 -4.18
N ILE A 115 -12.92 -16.09 -3.06
CA ILE A 115 -13.08 -17.49 -2.63
C ILE A 115 -14.55 -17.80 -2.32
N GLN A 116 -15.26 -16.90 -1.62
CA GLN A 116 -16.68 -17.09 -1.27
C GLN A 116 -17.61 -17.06 -2.49
N GLU A 117 -17.28 -16.28 -3.50
CA GLU A 117 -18.02 -16.21 -4.77
C GLU A 117 -17.68 -17.38 -5.70
N SER A 118 -16.54 -18.04 -5.50
CA SER A 118 -16.15 -19.21 -6.29
C SER A 118 -17.03 -20.43 -5.99
N LYS A 119 -17.49 -21.07 -7.07
CA LYS A 119 -18.24 -22.34 -6.97
C LYS A 119 -17.38 -23.51 -6.50
N TYR A 120 -16.07 -23.48 -6.79
CA TYR A 120 -15.16 -24.59 -6.54
C TYR A 120 -13.88 -24.08 -5.87
N PHE A 121 -13.59 -24.61 -4.69
CA PHE A 121 -12.31 -24.39 -4.01
C PHE A 121 -11.82 -25.67 -3.35
N THR A 122 -10.52 -25.71 -3.07
CA THR A 122 -9.88 -26.77 -2.29
C THR A 122 -8.84 -26.17 -1.35
N ILE A 123 -8.57 -26.86 -0.25
CA ILE A 123 -7.56 -26.50 0.73
C ILE A 123 -6.47 -27.56 0.67
N ILE A 124 -5.25 -27.13 0.41
CA ILE A 124 -4.06 -27.98 0.38
C ILE A 124 -3.25 -27.65 1.65
N LEU A 125 -2.92 -28.69 2.40
CA LEU A 125 -2.14 -28.60 3.62
C LEU A 125 -0.85 -29.40 3.40
N ASP A 126 0.30 -28.77 3.62
CA ASP A 126 1.60 -29.44 3.57
C ASP A 126 2.43 -29.05 4.79
N THR A 127 3.04 -30.04 5.44
CA THR A 127 3.83 -29.87 6.66
C THR A 127 5.26 -30.30 6.43
N THR A 128 6.21 -29.46 6.81
CA THR A 128 7.64 -29.78 6.78
C THR A 128 8.30 -29.47 8.12
N GLN A 129 9.33 -30.22 8.50
CA GLN A 129 10.09 -29.93 9.72
C GLN A 129 11.22 -28.96 9.42
N ASP A 130 11.32 -27.89 10.20
CA ASP A 130 12.46 -26.98 10.15
C ASP A 130 13.70 -27.55 10.87
N ILE A 131 14.82 -26.82 10.78
CA ILE A 131 16.09 -27.19 11.42
C ILE A 131 15.99 -27.34 12.95
N SER A 132 14.98 -26.75 13.57
CA SER A 132 14.70 -26.85 15.01
C SER A 132 13.77 -28.01 15.37
N LYS A 133 13.44 -28.87 14.38
CA LYS A 133 12.48 -29.98 14.48
C LYS A 133 11.07 -29.51 14.85
N LYS A 134 10.72 -28.29 14.45
CA LYS A 134 9.36 -27.77 14.57
C LYS A 134 8.65 -27.97 13.25
N ASP A 135 7.43 -28.50 13.33
CA ASP A 135 6.56 -28.64 12.17
C ASP A 135 6.10 -27.24 11.72
N GLN A 136 6.34 -26.92 10.46
CA GLN A 136 5.85 -25.74 9.77
C GLN A 136 4.72 -26.18 8.84
N LEU A 137 3.52 -25.65 9.06
CA LEU A 137 2.34 -25.92 8.24
C LEU A 137 2.19 -24.82 7.18
N SER A 138 2.13 -25.23 5.92
CA SER A 138 1.66 -24.39 4.82
C SER A 138 0.20 -24.69 4.51
N VAL A 139 -0.58 -23.63 4.28
CA VAL A 139 -1.99 -23.71 3.90
C VAL A 139 -2.14 -22.98 2.59
N ILE A 140 -2.64 -23.66 1.57
CA ILE A 140 -2.92 -23.07 0.26
C ILE A 140 -4.41 -23.24 -0.02
N ILE A 141 -5.08 -22.13 -0.33
CA ILE A 141 -6.45 -22.18 -0.84
C ILE A 141 -6.39 -21.99 -2.35
N ARG A 142 -6.88 -22.99 -3.08
CA ARG A 142 -6.95 -22.97 -4.55
C ARG A 142 -8.42 -22.89 -4.96
N PHE A 143 -8.79 -21.87 -5.72
CA PHE A 143 -10.17 -21.61 -6.13
C PHE A 143 -10.29 -21.35 -7.63
N VAL A 144 -11.48 -21.56 -8.18
CA VAL A 144 -11.75 -21.46 -9.62
C VAL A 144 -12.59 -20.23 -9.92
N ASN A 145 -12.06 -19.33 -10.73
CA ASN A 145 -12.81 -18.23 -11.32
C ASN A 145 -13.30 -18.64 -12.71
N ILE A 146 -14.59 -18.45 -12.99
CA ILE A 146 -15.20 -18.83 -14.27
C ILE A 146 -15.27 -17.57 -15.13
N ASP A 147 -14.45 -17.52 -16.17
CA ASP A 147 -14.51 -16.43 -17.15
C ASP A 147 -15.65 -16.70 -18.15
N SER A 148 -16.52 -15.71 -18.28
CA SER A 148 -17.69 -15.74 -19.16
C SER A 148 -17.71 -14.51 -20.05
N ASP A 149 -18.27 -14.64 -21.26
CA ASP A 149 -18.49 -13.48 -22.13
C ASP A 149 -19.62 -12.57 -21.63
N SER A 150 -19.86 -11.45 -22.32
CA SER A 150 -20.95 -10.53 -22.01
C SER A 150 -22.35 -11.16 -22.12
N ASN A 151 -22.48 -12.30 -22.79
CA ASN A 151 -23.71 -13.07 -22.94
C ASN A 151 -23.78 -14.24 -21.92
N ASN A 152 -22.88 -14.26 -20.93
CA ASN A 152 -22.75 -15.30 -19.92
C ASN A 152 -22.43 -16.70 -20.48
N ASN A 153 -21.87 -16.77 -21.70
CA ASN A 153 -21.34 -18.02 -22.25
C ASN A 153 -19.97 -18.28 -21.62
N PHE A 154 -19.78 -19.52 -21.18
CA PHE A 154 -18.51 -20.00 -20.66
C PHE A 154 -17.36 -19.80 -21.66
N ARG A 155 -16.23 -19.23 -21.21
CA ARG A 155 -14.99 -19.11 -21.99
C ARG A 155 -13.91 -20.04 -21.45
N THR A 156 -13.55 -19.87 -20.19
CA THR A 156 -12.46 -20.64 -19.57
C THR A 156 -12.59 -20.66 -18.05
N PHE A 157 -11.85 -21.56 -17.43
CA PHE A 157 -11.57 -21.53 -16.00
C PHE A 157 -10.22 -20.88 -15.75
N ILE A 158 -10.15 -20.04 -14.72
CA ILE A 158 -8.91 -19.45 -14.21
C ILE A 158 -8.73 -20.01 -12.80
N VAL A 159 -7.65 -20.76 -12.61
CA VAL A 159 -7.28 -21.28 -11.29
C VAL A 159 -6.42 -20.25 -10.58
N GLN A 160 -6.82 -19.88 -9.37
CA GLN A 160 -6.10 -18.95 -8.51
C GLN A 160 -5.71 -19.63 -7.20
N GLU A 161 -4.59 -19.19 -6.64
CA GLU A 161 -4.03 -19.71 -5.40
C GLU A 161 -3.72 -18.55 -4.46
N CYS A 162 -4.01 -18.73 -3.18
CA CYS A 162 -3.53 -17.84 -2.13
C CYS A 162 -2.91 -18.62 -0.98
N PHE A 163 -1.84 -18.04 -0.42
CA PHE A 163 -1.06 -18.51 0.72
C PHE A 163 -1.45 -17.77 2.00
#